data_AF-A0A973P6G1-F1
#
_entry.id   AF-A0A973P6G1-F1
#
_cell.length_a   1.000
_cell.length_b   1.000
_cell.length_c   1.000
_cell.angle_alpha   90.00
_cell.angle_beta   90.00
_cell.angle_gamma   90.00
#
_symmetry.space_group_name_H-M   'P 1'
#
loop_
_entity.id
_entity.type
_entity.pdbx_description
1 polymer ?
#
loop_
_entity_poly.entity_id
_entity_poly.type
_entity_poly.pdbx_seq_one_letter_code
_entity_poly.pdbx_strand_id
1 'polypeptide(L)'
;MPSANFPGIESIVDDIAKCELDYRDRVEDALRDAELSQREEELLERLDSYLPTLVYAFDSQVPPPRERGGNLALVKEYYEWEDTSGDADARRHAAIRSYLATETERRGQFNLNRAQNARIAAHFDAMGREFLDLGLPRHAAMAYQNAADMYLPLQERTKRERSLLNRRRAQHRTRPPGLTRIWEAVFDAVCGYSYKPFRMLGWMAAVLMLFSLAVWACGPSGLDRSVHGCLINFLNPLAFRDLDPNFGAAAQVLLVLESYLGSVSMAIFFALLVRD
;
A
#
# COMPACT_ATOMS: atom_id res chain seq x y z
N MET A 1 -31.96 -13.82 -7.41
CA MET A 1 -32.08 -15.06 -8.21
C MET A 1 -31.39 -16.17 -7.42
N PRO A 2 -32.05 -17.31 -7.18
CA PRO A 2 -31.44 -18.44 -6.49
C PRO A 2 -30.24 -18.94 -7.31
N SER A 3 -29.05 -18.93 -6.71
CA SER A 3 -27.87 -19.59 -7.28
C SER A 3 -28.19 -21.07 -7.41
N ALA A 4 -28.12 -21.64 -8.61
CA ALA A 4 -28.16 -23.09 -8.75
C ALA A 4 -27.02 -23.67 -7.88
N ASN A 5 -27.36 -24.47 -6.87
CA ASN A 5 -26.36 -25.16 -6.07
C ASN A 5 -25.74 -26.24 -6.95
N PHE A 6 -24.54 -25.98 -7.44
CA PHE A 6 -23.75 -27.00 -8.12
C PHE A 6 -23.02 -27.82 -7.05
N PRO A 7 -23.16 -29.16 -7.04
CA PRO A 7 -22.55 -30.00 -6.00
C PRO A 7 -21.02 -29.87 -5.95
N GLY A 8 -20.38 -29.55 -7.07
CA GLY A 8 -18.94 -29.25 -7.11
C GLY A 8 -18.56 -27.99 -6.33
N ILE A 9 -19.43 -26.99 -6.21
CA ILE A 9 -19.13 -25.76 -5.44
C ILE A 9 -19.11 -26.08 -3.95
N GLU A 10 -20.07 -26.87 -3.44
CA GLU A 10 -20.13 -27.26 -2.03
C GLU A 10 -18.87 -28.04 -1.62
N SER A 11 -18.44 -28.99 -2.45
CA SER A 11 -17.19 -29.74 -2.26
C SER A 11 -15.95 -28.83 -2.18
N ILE A 12 -15.84 -27.81 -3.04
CA ILE A 12 -14.72 -26.85 -2.96
C ILE A 12 -14.80 -25.95 -1.73
N VAL A 13 -16.00 -25.52 -1.34
CA VAL A 13 -16.19 -24.74 -0.10
C VAL A 13 -15.74 -25.56 1.11
N ASP A 14 -16.07 -26.85 1.15
CA ASP A 14 -15.60 -27.75 2.21
C ASP A 14 -14.07 -27.90 2.22
N ASP A 15 -13.43 -28.00 1.05
CA ASP A 15 -11.98 -28.08 0.95
C ASP A 15 -11.28 -26.77 1.35
N ILE A 16 -11.87 -25.62 1.00
CA ILE A 16 -11.41 -24.31 1.48
C ILE A 16 -11.53 -24.24 3.01
N ALA A 17 -12.66 -24.66 3.58
CA ALA A 17 -12.88 -24.67 5.03
C ALA A 17 -11.88 -25.58 5.76
N LYS A 18 -11.53 -26.75 5.20
CA LYS A 18 -10.47 -27.61 5.76
C LYS A 18 -9.10 -26.93 5.74
N CYS A 19 -8.76 -26.25 4.65
CA CYS A 19 -7.49 -25.54 4.53
C CYS A 19 -7.43 -24.34 5.49
N GLU A 20 -8.53 -23.62 5.62
CA GLU A 20 -8.66 -22.52 6.58
C GLU A 20 -8.49 -23.02 8.02
N LEU A 21 -9.10 -24.15 8.39
CA LEU A 21 -8.96 -24.74 9.72
C LEU A 21 -7.50 -25.14 10.04
N ASP A 22 -6.80 -25.84 9.14
CA ASP A 22 -5.37 -26.18 9.33
C ASP A 22 -4.49 -24.92 9.42
N TYR A 23 -4.82 -23.90 8.62
CA TYR A 23 -4.08 -22.64 8.61
C TYR A 23 -4.32 -21.82 9.89
N ARG A 24 -5.57 -21.76 10.36
CA ARG A 24 -5.98 -21.09 11.60
C ARG A 24 -5.18 -21.58 12.78
N ASP A 25 -5.14 -22.89 12.99
CA ASP A 25 -4.49 -23.47 14.17
C ASP A 25 -3.02 -23.00 14.27
N ARG A 26 -2.36 -22.81 13.12
CA ARG A 26 -0.98 -22.28 13.04
C ARG A 26 -0.88 -20.79 13.32
N VAL A 27 -1.85 -20.00 12.87
CA VAL A 27 -1.92 -18.57 13.18
C VAL A 27 -2.13 -18.37 14.68
N GLU A 28 -3.05 -19.14 15.28
CA GLU A 28 -3.31 -19.14 16.71
C GLU A 28 -2.06 -19.51 17.52
N ASP A 29 -1.33 -20.55 17.10
CA ASP A 29 -0.06 -20.92 17.74
C ASP A 29 0.98 -19.79 17.63
N ALA A 30 1.14 -19.19 16.46
CA ALA A 30 2.08 -18.07 16.27
C ALA A 30 1.70 -16.82 17.08
N LEU A 31 0.40 -16.58 17.29
CA LEU A 31 -0.10 -15.52 18.14
C LEU A 31 0.14 -15.81 19.62
N ARG A 32 -0.10 -17.06 20.05
CA ARG A 32 0.14 -17.52 21.42
C ARG A 32 1.60 -17.37 21.82
N ASP A 33 2.51 -17.64 20.90
CA ASP A 33 3.96 -17.53 21.10
C ASP A 33 4.47 -16.08 20.97
N ALA A 34 3.62 -15.12 20.57
CA ALA A 34 3.99 -13.74 20.23
C ALA A 34 5.05 -13.64 19.10
N GLU A 35 5.16 -14.68 18.27
CA GLU A 35 6.12 -14.79 17.17
C GLU A 35 5.50 -14.50 15.79
N LEU A 36 4.24 -14.05 15.75
CA LEU A 36 3.49 -13.82 14.52
C LEU A 36 4.31 -13.06 13.48
N SER A 37 4.95 -11.94 13.83
CA SER A 37 5.72 -11.13 12.86
C SER A 37 6.92 -11.85 12.25
N GLN A 38 7.48 -12.86 12.93
CA GLN A 38 8.61 -13.67 12.45
C GLN A 38 8.09 -14.82 11.59
N ARG A 39 7.02 -15.49 12.04
CA ARG A 39 6.43 -16.67 11.39
C ARG A 39 5.42 -16.34 10.28
N GLU A 40 5.05 -15.08 10.10
CA GLU A 40 4.05 -14.67 9.10
C GLU A 40 4.45 -15.05 7.66
N GLU A 41 5.75 -15.11 7.35
CA GLU A 41 6.23 -15.56 6.03
C GLU A 41 6.10 -17.07 5.84
N GLU A 42 6.42 -17.88 6.85
CA GLU A 42 6.16 -19.33 6.82
C GLU A 42 4.66 -19.62 6.66
N LEU A 43 3.81 -18.83 7.33
CA LEU A 43 2.36 -18.91 7.18
C LEU A 43 1.94 -18.58 5.73
N LEU A 44 2.48 -17.52 5.13
CA LEU A 44 2.19 -17.17 3.74
C LEU A 44 2.61 -18.26 2.74
N GLU A 45 3.79 -18.84 2.92
CA GLU A 45 4.26 -19.97 2.11
C GLU A 45 3.33 -21.17 2.24
N ARG A 46 2.86 -21.45 3.47
CA ARG A 46 1.90 -22.51 3.73
C ARG A 46 0.56 -22.23 3.04
N LEU A 47 0.07 -20.99 3.11
CA LEU A 47 -1.16 -20.57 2.43
C LEU A 47 -1.05 -20.76 0.91
N ASP A 48 0.07 -20.35 0.30
CA ASP A 48 0.32 -20.53 -1.14
C ASP A 48 0.43 -22.02 -1.50
N SER A 49 0.90 -22.88 -0.59
CA SER A 49 0.95 -24.34 -0.81
C SER A 49 -0.41 -25.02 -0.93
N TYR A 50 -1.49 -24.45 -0.37
CA TYR A 50 -2.85 -24.98 -0.55
C TYR A 50 -3.45 -24.65 -1.92
N LEU A 51 -3.05 -23.52 -2.52
CA LEU A 51 -3.68 -22.98 -3.71
C LEU A 51 -3.62 -23.91 -4.92
N PRO A 52 -2.51 -24.60 -5.26
CA PRO A 52 -2.49 -25.52 -6.39
C PRO A 52 -3.55 -26.63 -6.27
N THR A 53 -3.73 -27.19 -5.08
CA THR A 53 -4.72 -28.25 -4.82
C THR A 53 -6.14 -27.72 -4.94
N LEU A 54 -6.43 -26.55 -4.34
CA LEU A 54 -7.74 -25.92 -4.40
C LEU A 54 -8.11 -25.51 -5.83
N VAL A 55 -7.15 -24.95 -6.58
CA VAL A 55 -7.34 -24.56 -7.99
C VAL A 55 -7.59 -25.77 -8.87
N TYR A 56 -6.82 -26.85 -8.69
CA TYR A 56 -7.04 -28.09 -9.43
C TYR A 56 -8.44 -28.68 -9.15
N ALA A 57 -8.83 -28.74 -7.88
CA ALA A 57 -10.15 -29.20 -7.49
C ALA A 57 -11.23 -28.30 -8.10
N PHE A 58 -11.06 -26.98 -8.03
CA PHE A 58 -11.99 -25.99 -8.57
C PHE A 58 -12.18 -26.16 -10.08
N ASP A 59 -11.09 -26.29 -10.84
CA ASP A 59 -11.12 -26.46 -12.30
C ASP A 59 -11.75 -27.79 -12.72
N SER A 60 -11.59 -28.84 -11.91
CA SER A 60 -12.16 -30.16 -12.19
C SER A 60 -13.64 -30.29 -11.85
N GLN A 61 -14.13 -29.56 -10.84
CA GLN A 61 -15.47 -29.74 -10.27
C GLN A 61 -16.44 -28.61 -10.60
N VAL A 62 -15.94 -27.39 -10.87
CA VAL A 62 -16.78 -26.21 -11.07
C VAL A 62 -16.89 -25.87 -12.55
N PRO A 63 -18.11 -25.80 -13.12
CA PRO A 63 -18.28 -25.49 -14.53
C PRO A 63 -17.79 -24.07 -14.87
N PRO A 64 -17.41 -23.81 -16.14
CA PRO A 64 -16.94 -22.50 -16.55
C PRO A 64 -18.04 -21.42 -16.42
N PRO A 65 -17.68 -20.12 -16.30
CA PRO A 65 -18.65 -19.05 -16.06
C PRO A 65 -19.80 -18.95 -17.06
N ARG A 66 -19.58 -19.37 -18.31
CA ARG A 66 -20.60 -19.35 -19.37
C ARG A 66 -21.82 -20.21 -19.00
N GLU A 67 -21.61 -21.32 -18.33
CA GLU A 67 -22.67 -22.24 -17.89
C GLU A 67 -23.35 -21.75 -16.60
N ARG A 68 -22.73 -20.82 -15.88
CA ARG A 68 -23.23 -20.22 -14.63
C ARG A 68 -23.87 -18.84 -14.84
N GLY A 69 -24.18 -18.48 -16.08
CA GLY A 69 -24.76 -17.17 -16.40
C GLY A 69 -23.83 -15.98 -16.12
N GLY A 70 -22.51 -16.20 -16.14
CA GLY A 70 -21.51 -15.15 -15.91
C GLY A 70 -21.32 -14.72 -14.45
N ASN A 71 -21.83 -15.51 -13.49
CA ASN A 71 -21.61 -15.28 -12.06
C ASN A 71 -20.33 -15.97 -11.56
N LEU A 72 -19.65 -15.33 -10.61
CA LEU A 72 -18.57 -15.94 -9.83
C LEU A 72 -19.16 -17.04 -8.93
N ALA A 73 -18.43 -18.14 -8.73
CA ALA A 73 -18.87 -19.34 -8.01
C ALA A 73 -18.84 -19.12 -6.51
N LEU A 74 -17.80 -18.44 -6.01
CA LEU A 74 -17.50 -18.35 -4.58
C LEU A 74 -17.89 -17.00 -3.98
N VAL A 75 -18.76 -16.22 -4.64
CA VAL A 75 -19.15 -14.87 -4.18
C VAL A 75 -19.68 -14.85 -2.75
N LYS A 76 -20.39 -15.90 -2.34
CA LYS A 76 -20.94 -15.98 -0.98
C LYS A 76 -19.82 -16.01 0.07
N GLU A 77 -18.74 -16.72 -0.23
CA GLU A 77 -17.57 -16.87 0.63
C GLU A 77 -16.75 -15.57 0.72
N TYR A 78 -16.90 -14.66 -0.25
CA TYR A 78 -16.14 -13.42 -0.25
C TYR A 78 -16.53 -12.51 0.91
N TYR A 79 -17.83 -12.38 1.19
CA TYR A 79 -18.35 -11.36 2.12
C TYR A 79 -18.68 -11.90 3.50
N GLU A 80 -18.38 -13.17 3.80
CA GLU A 80 -18.71 -13.79 5.10
C GLU A 80 -18.06 -13.05 6.28
N TRP A 81 -16.91 -12.41 6.07
CA TRP A 81 -16.23 -11.63 7.12
C TRP A 81 -16.96 -10.33 7.50
N GLU A 82 -17.78 -9.76 6.60
CA GLU A 82 -18.53 -8.53 6.92
C GLU A 82 -19.59 -8.76 8.01
N ASP A 83 -20.11 -10.00 8.12
CA ASP A 83 -21.11 -10.38 9.11
C ASP A 83 -20.52 -10.81 10.46
N THR A 84 -19.20 -11.01 10.54
CA THR A 84 -18.50 -11.44 11.78
C THR A 84 -18.15 -10.26 12.72
N SER A 85 -19.12 -9.39 13.00
CA SER A 85 -18.85 -8.18 13.80
C SER A 85 -18.56 -8.52 15.28
N GLY A 86 -17.32 -8.27 15.72
CA GLY A 86 -16.98 -8.15 17.16
C GLY A 86 -15.91 -9.12 17.67
N ASP A 87 -15.76 -10.28 17.06
CA ASP A 87 -14.71 -11.24 17.41
C ASP A 87 -13.55 -11.18 16.41
N ALA A 88 -12.37 -10.79 16.89
CA ALA A 88 -11.18 -10.70 16.05
C ALA A 88 -10.78 -12.07 15.47
N ASP A 89 -11.09 -13.15 16.18
CA ASP A 89 -10.74 -14.50 15.75
C ASP A 89 -11.65 -14.97 14.62
N ALA A 90 -12.96 -14.90 14.80
CA ALA A 90 -13.93 -15.13 13.74
C ALA A 90 -13.65 -14.28 12.48
N ARG A 91 -13.27 -13.01 12.65
CA ARG A 91 -12.89 -12.12 11.54
C ARG A 91 -11.63 -12.61 10.81
N ARG A 92 -10.61 -13.08 11.52
CA ARG A 92 -9.42 -13.68 10.90
C ARG A 92 -9.79 -14.88 10.05
N HIS A 93 -10.60 -15.79 10.59
CA HIS A 93 -11.02 -17.01 9.91
C HIS A 93 -11.76 -16.69 8.62
N ALA A 94 -12.76 -15.80 8.73
CA ALA A 94 -13.54 -15.36 7.60
C ALA A 94 -12.67 -14.62 6.56
N ALA A 95 -11.70 -13.81 6.98
CA ALA A 95 -10.76 -13.14 6.07
C ALA A 95 -9.83 -14.13 5.32
N ILE A 96 -9.32 -15.16 6.00
CA ILE A 96 -8.48 -16.21 5.41
C ILE A 96 -9.29 -17.05 4.42
N ARG A 97 -10.48 -17.51 4.82
CA ARG A 97 -11.41 -18.25 3.96
C ARG A 97 -11.75 -17.46 2.71
N SER A 98 -12.11 -16.19 2.90
CA SER A 98 -12.43 -15.25 1.82
C SER A 98 -11.24 -15.06 0.87
N TYR A 99 -10.02 -14.97 1.41
CA TYR A 99 -8.80 -14.87 0.61
C TYR A 99 -8.56 -16.13 -0.23
N LEU A 100 -8.64 -17.32 0.37
CA LEU A 100 -8.49 -18.59 -0.32
C LEU A 100 -9.53 -18.76 -1.42
N ALA A 101 -10.79 -18.46 -1.13
CA ALA A 101 -11.88 -18.50 -2.11
C ALA A 101 -11.62 -17.56 -3.31
N THR A 102 -11.18 -16.34 -3.02
CA THR A 102 -10.91 -15.33 -4.05
C THR A 102 -9.71 -15.72 -4.92
N GLU A 103 -8.64 -16.22 -4.32
CA GLU A 103 -7.43 -16.62 -5.02
C GLU A 103 -7.62 -17.89 -5.85
N THR A 104 -8.37 -18.87 -5.32
CA THR A 104 -8.79 -20.07 -6.06
C THR A 104 -9.62 -19.67 -7.28
N GLU A 105 -10.62 -18.81 -7.13
CA GLU A 105 -11.46 -18.37 -8.25
C GLU A 105 -10.68 -17.53 -9.28
N ARG A 106 -9.75 -16.68 -8.82
CA ARG A 106 -8.85 -15.90 -9.69
C ARG A 106 -7.96 -16.81 -10.55
N ARG A 107 -7.37 -17.86 -9.95
CA ARG A 107 -6.39 -18.74 -10.61
C ARG A 107 -7.05 -19.82 -11.48
N GLY A 108 -8.22 -20.34 -11.09
CA GLY A 108 -8.87 -21.43 -11.83
C GLY A 108 -9.61 -20.98 -13.10
N GLN A 109 -10.16 -19.76 -13.12
CA GLN A 109 -10.96 -19.32 -14.27
C GLN A 109 -10.13 -18.55 -15.30
N PHE A 110 -9.71 -19.24 -16.36
CA PHE A 110 -8.92 -18.66 -17.46
C PHE A 110 -9.61 -17.51 -18.22
N ASN A 111 -10.91 -17.26 -18.05
CA ASN A 111 -11.66 -16.27 -18.83
C ASN A 111 -12.72 -15.51 -18.00
N LEU A 112 -12.28 -14.82 -16.95
CA LEU A 112 -13.13 -13.87 -16.23
C LEU A 112 -13.40 -12.62 -17.08
N ASN A 113 -14.64 -12.14 -17.05
CA ASN A 113 -15.01 -10.89 -17.70
C ASN A 113 -14.43 -9.68 -16.95
N ARG A 114 -14.38 -8.51 -17.61
CA ARG A 114 -13.82 -7.28 -17.03
C ARG A 114 -14.47 -6.90 -15.68
N ALA A 115 -15.79 -7.06 -15.56
CA ALA A 115 -16.52 -6.73 -14.34
C ALA A 115 -16.23 -7.70 -13.18
N GLN A 116 -16.07 -8.99 -13.47
CA GLN A 116 -15.67 -10.01 -12.50
C GLN A 116 -14.25 -9.77 -12.00
N ASN A 117 -13.30 -9.52 -12.91
CA ASN A 117 -11.93 -9.14 -12.55
C ASN A 117 -11.90 -7.87 -11.68
N ALA A 118 -12.72 -6.87 -12.00
CA ALA A 118 -12.82 -5.66 -11.19
C ALA A 118 -13.39 -5.92 -9.78
N ARG A 119 -14.35 -6.84 -9.65
CA ARG A 119 -14.90 -7.27 -8.36
C ARG A 119 -13.86 -8.02 -7.52
N ILE A 120 -13.17 -9.00 -8.11
CA ILE A 120 -12.08 -9.73 -7.44
C ILE A 120 -10.97 -8.77 -6.99
N ALA A 121 -10.58 -7.82 -7.85
CA ALA A 121 -9.58 -6.81 -7.50
C ALA A 121 -10.02 -5.95 -6.30
N ALA A 122 -11.26 -5.46 -6.32
CA ALA A 122 -11.82 -4.69 -5.21
C ALA A 122 -11.90 -5.51 -3.91
N HIS A 123 -12.17 -6.80 -4.04
CA HIS A 123 -12.23 -7.72 -2.92
C HIS A 123 -10.87 -7.94 -2.26
N PHE A 124 -9.81 -8.19 -3.04
CA PHE A 124 -8.43 -8.19 -2.52
C PHE A 124 -8.05 -6.89 -1.81
N ASP A 125 -8.50 -5.75 -2.35
CA ASP A 125 -8.25 -4.43 -1.77
C ASP A 125 -8.98 -4.21 -0.43
N ALA A 126 -10.14 -4.84 -0.25
CA ALA A 126 -10.89 -4.87 1.01
C ALA A 126 -10.23 -5.81 2.02
N MET A 127 -9.90 -7.05 1.60
CA MET A 127 -9.18 -8.02 2.44
C MET A 127 -7.82 -7.50 2.92
N GLY A 128 -7.10 -6.75 2.08
CA GLY A 128 -5.86 -6.12 2.51
C GLY A 128 -6.05 -5.15 3.69
N ARG A 129 -7.19 -4.46 3.78
CA ARG A 129 -7.50 -3.60 4.94
C ARG A 129 -7.87 -4.43 6.15
N GLU A 130 -8.66 -5.48 5.94
CA GLU A 130 -9.07 -6.39 7.01
C GLU A 130 -7.85 -7.06 7.66
N PHE A 131 -6.91 -7.60 6.86
CA PHE A 131 -5.66 -8.14 7.39
C PHE A 131 -4.82 -7.09 8.13
N LEU A 132 -4.82 -5.83 7.70
CA LEU A 132 -4.13 -4.77 8.43
C LEU A 132 -4.75 -4.48 9.80
N ASP A 133 -6.07 -4.52 9.90
CA ASP A 133 -6.81 -4.28 11.13
C ASP A 133 -6.66 -5.47 12.11
N LEU A 134 -6.49 -6.68 11.57
CA LEU A 134 -6.25 -7.91 12.32
C LEU A 134 -4.76 -8.13 12.68
N GLY A 135 -3.88 -7.19 12.35
CA GLY A 135 -2.46 -7.27 12.70
C GLY A 135 -1.63 -8.26 11.86
N LEU A 136 -2.09 -8.57 10.64
CA LEU A 136 -1.43 -9.46 9.66
C LEU A 136 -0.88 -8.64 8.46
N PRO A 137 0.17 -7.82 8.67
CA PRO A 137 0.64 -6.88 7.67
C PRO A 137 1.29 -7.52 6.43
N ARG A 138 1.91 -8.71 6.51
CA ARG A 138 2.43 -9.37 5.29
C ARG A 138 1.27 -9.97 4.47
N HIS A 139 0.24 -10.51 5.12
CA HIS A 139 -1.00 -10.95 4.44
C HIS A 139 -1.69 -9.78 3.73
N ALA A 140 -1.78 -8.65 4.41
CA ALA A 140 -2.29 -7.43 3.80
C ALA A 140 -1.47 -7.01 2.58
N ALA A 141 -0.14 -7.02 2.67
CA ALA A 141 0.74 -6.67 1.56
C ALA A 141 0.54 -7.59 0.35
N MET A 142 0.37 -8.89 0.58
CA MET A 142 0.08 -9.87 -0.47
C MET A 142 -1.29 -9.61 -1.11
N ALA A 143 -2.34 -9.40 -0.31
CA ALA A 143 -3.69 -9.09 -0.82
C ALA A 143 -3.68 -7.81 -1.67
N TYR A 144 -3.03 -6.73 -1.21
CA TYR A 144 -2.89 -5.51 -1.99
C TYR A 144 -2.07 -5.70 -3.27
N GLN A 145 -1.08 -6.59 -3.27
CA GLN A 145 -0.33 -6.92 -4.47
C GLN A 145 -1.25 -7.59 -5.50
N ASN A 146 -2.03 -8.58 -5.09
CA ASN A 146 -2.99 -9.27 -5.97
C ASN A 146 -4.05 -8.30 -6.51
N ALA A 147 -4.55 -7.37 -5.69
CA ALA A 147 -5.43 -6.29 -6.15
C ALA A 147 -4.77 -5.45 -7.25
N ALA A 148 -3.53 -5.00 -7.03
CA ALA A 148 -2.79 -4.19 -7.99
C ALA A 148 -2.54 -4.92 -9.32
N ASP A 149 -2.22 -6.21 -9.26
CA ASP A 149 -1.99 -7.05 -10.43
C ASP A 149 -3.30 -7.29 -11.21
N MET A 150 -4.44 -7.41 -10.52
CA MET A 150 -5.75 -7.50 -11.15
C MET A 150 -6.23 -6.17 -11.76
N TYR A 151 -5.86 -5.02 -11.18
CA TYR A 151 -6.18 -3.71 -11.76
C TYR A 151 -5.34 -3.37 -13.01
N LEU A 152 -4.17 -4.00 -13.20
CA LEU A 152 -3.30 -3.76 -14.35
C LEU A 152 -3.99 -4.05 -15.70
N PRO A 153 -4.52 -5.25 -15.99
CA PRO A 153 -5.21 -5.52 -17.25
C PRO A 153 -6.50 -4.73 -17.42
N LEU A 154 -7.09 -4.23 -16.33
CA LEU A 154 -8.30 -3.40 -16.34
C LEU A 154 -8.04 -1.93 -16.72
N GLN A 155 -6.76 -1.53 -16.78
CA GLN A 155 -6.29 -0.15 -16.99
C GLN A 155 -6.79 0.83 -15.92
N GLU A 156 -7.13 0.33 -14.72
CA GLU A 156 -7.60 1.13 -13.59
C GLU A 156 -6.40 1.70 -12.81
N ARG A 157 -5.64 2.61 -13.43
CA ARG A 157 -4.37 3.13 -12.91
C ARG A 157 -4.46 3.64 -11.47
N THR A 158 -5.46 4.46 -11.17
CA THR A 158 -5.65 5.05 -9.83
C THR A 158 -5.89 3.99 -8.74
N LYS A 159 -6.69 2.95 -9.04
CA LYS A 159 -6.95 1.87 -8.08
C LYS A 159 -5.69 1.03 -7.87
N ARG A 160 -4.99 0.67 -8.95
CA ARG A 160 -3.70 -0.02 -8.89
C ARG A 160 -2.67 0.72 -8.04
N GLU A 161 -2.52 2.02 -8.26
CA GLU A 161 -1.60 2.85 -7.48
C GLU A 161 -1.98 2.90 -6.00
N ARG A 162 -3.28 3.02 -5.70
CA ARG A 162 -3.78 2.97 -4.32
C ARG A 162 -3.46 1.62 -3.66
N SER A 163 -3.69 0.50 -4.34
CA SER A 163 -3.35 -0.83 -3.84
C SER A 163 -1.84 -0.96 -3.59
N LEU A 164 -0.99 -0.54 -4.53
CA LEU A 164 0.47 -0.55 -4.36
C LEU A 164 0.94 0.32 -3.19
N LEU A 165 0.31 1.47 -2.96
CA LEU A 165 0.59 2.29 -1.79
C LEU A 165 0.23 1.57 -0.50
N ASN A 166 -0.96 0.98 -0.44
CA ASN A 166 -1.40 0.25 0.75
C ASN A 166 -0.53 -0.97 1.01
N ARG A 167 -0.05 -1.65 -0.05
CA ARG A 167 0.97 -2.70 0.04
C ARG A 167 2.22 -2.20 0.73
N ARG A 168 2.80 -1.08 0.27
CA ARG A 168 4.00 -0.50 0.89
C ARG A 168 3.76 -0.16 2.35
N ARG A 169 2.64 0.51 2.65
CA ARG A 169 2.24 0.84 4.03
C ARG A 169 2.13 -0.40 4.93
N ALA A 170 1.58 -1.49 4.39
CA ALA A 170 1.52 -2.76 5.09
C ALA A 170 2.93 -3.32 5.36
N GLN A 171 3.81 -3.31 4.36
CA GLN A 171 5.23 -3.69 4.53
C GLN A 171 5.99 -2.78 5.50
N HIS A 172 5.66 -1.49 5.60
CA HIS A 172 6.29 -0.62 6.59
C HIS A 172 5.86 -0.96 8.03
N ARG A 173 4.68 -1.56 8.24
CA ARG A 173 4.25 -1.99 9.57
C ARG A 173 5.04 -3.19 10.10
N THR A 174 5.62 -4.02 9.24
CA THR A 174 6.47 -5.16 9.66
C THR A 174 7.89 -4.75 10.01
N ARG A 175 8.34 -3.56 9.59
CA ARG A 175 9.72 -3.12 9.83
C ARG A 175 9.91 -2.63 11.27
N PRO A 176 11.07 -2.90 11.89
CA PRO A 176 11.36 -2.40 13.23
C PRO A 176 11.32 -0.86 13.24
N PRO A 177 10.88 -0.23 14.35
CA PRO A 177 10.89 1.22 14.48
C PRO A 177 12.34 1.72 14.40
N GLY A 178 12.62 2.62 13.46
CA GLY A 178 13.97 3.15 13.23
C GLY A 178 13.97 4.41 12.37
N LEU A 179 15.15 5.02 12.21
CA LEU A 179 15.34 6.24 11.40
C LEU A 179 14.83 6.07 9.96
N THR A 180 14.94 4.87 9.40
CA THR A 180 14.41 4.53 8.06
C THR A 180 12.91 4.78 7.96
N ARG A 181 12.14 4.44 8.99
CA ARG A 181 10.68 4.65 9.04
C ARG A 181 10.32 6.13 9.06
N ILE A 182 11.13 6.97 9.72
CA ILE A 182 10.93 8.43 9.74
C ILE A 182 11.20 9.00 8.36
N TRP A 183 12.32 8.63 7.73
CA TRP A 183 12.65 9.09 6.38
C TRP A 183 11.59 8.67 5.36
N GLU A 184 11.13 7.42 5.40
CA GLU A 184 10.07 6.93 4.53
C GLU A 184 8.75 7.67 4.75
N ALA A 185 8.38 7.95 6.01
CA ALA A 185 7.21 8.76 6.31
C ALA A 185 7.33 10.20 5.80
N VAL A 186 8.52 10.80 5.88
CA VAL A 186 8.80 12.13 5.31
C VAL A 186 8.68 12.09 3.79
N PHE A 187 9.28 11.10 3.11
CA PHE A 187 9.15 10.96 1.66
C PHE A 187 7.70 10.71 1.23
N ASP A 188 6.96 9.87 1.95
CA ASP A 188 5.53 9.64 1.71
C ASP A 188 4.69 10.91 1.92
N ALA A 189 5.06 11.74 2.90
CA ALA A 189 4.37 13.01 3.16
C ALA A 189 4.68 14.07 2.08
N VAL A 190 5.95 14.18 1.68
CA VAL A 190 6.46 15.17 0.73
C VAL A 190 6.04 14.84 -0.69
N CYS A 191 6.40 13.65 -1.16
CA CYS A 191 6.11 13.25 -2.53
C CYS A 191 4.63 12.88 -2.70
N GLY A 192 3.99 12.39 -1.63
CA GLY A 192 2.65 11.79 -1.74
C GLY A 192 2.66 10.56 -2.65
N TYR A 193 1.59 9.77 -2.58
CA TYR A 193 1.26 8.84 -3.66
C TYR A 193 0.07 9.41 -4.41
N SER A 194 0.16 9.38 -5.73
CA SER A 194 -0.49 10.30 -6.67
C SER A 194 0.11 11.71 -6.57
N TYR A 195 0.71 12.17 -7.67
CA TYR A 195 1.29 13.50 -7.78
C TYR A 195 0.26 14.55 -7.32
N LYS A 196 0.59 15.23 -6.22
CA LYS A 196 -0.19 16.36 -5.72
C LYS A 196 0.73 17.58 -5.79
N PRO A 197 0.75 18.33 -6.91
CA PRO A 197 1.70 19.44 -7.10
C PRO A 197 1.62 20.44 -5.96
N PHE A 198 0.42 20.68 -5.42
CA PHE A 198 0.20 21.56 -4.28
C PHE A 198 0.88 21.11 -2.98
N ARG A 199 1.05 19.79 -2.75
CA ARG A 199 1.79 19.29 -1.58
C ARG A 199 3.29 19.55 -1.69
N MET A 200 3.85 19.32 -2.88
CA MET A 200 5.25 19.65 -3.15
C MET A 200 5.50 21.16 -3.03
N LEU A 201 4.59 21.99 -3.53
CA LEU A 201 4.65 23.44 -3.34
C LEU A 201 4.60 23.82 -1.85
N GLY A 202 3.71 23.19 -1.09
CA GLY A 202 3.64 23.37 0.37
C GLY A 202 4.93 22.95 1.09
N TRP A 203 5.57 21.86 0.65
CA TRP A 203 6.86 21.42 1.16
C TRP A 203 7.98 22.42 0.84
N MET A 204 8.06 22.90 -0.40
CA MET A 204 9.02 23.93 -0.79
C MET A 204 8.85 25.20 0.04
N ALA A 205 7.60 25.64 0.26
CA ALA A 205 7.30 26.78 1.13
C ALA A 205 7.72 26.52 2.59
N ALA A 206 7.51 25.31 3.11
CA ALA A 206 7.95 24.94 4.46
C ALA A 206 9.47 24.93 4.60
N VAL A 207 10.20 24.41 3.62
CA VAL A 207 11.67 24.45 3.57
C VAL A 207 12.16 25.90 3.55
N LEU A 208 11.59 26.74 2.68
CA LEU A 208 11.95 28.15 2.57
C LEU A 208 11.68 28.92 3.88
N MET A 209 10.55 28.66 4.54
CA MET A 209 10.26 29.22 5.87
C MET A 209 11.28 28.76 6.93
N LEU A 210 11.64 27.47 6.94
CA LEU A 210 12.61 26.92 7.89
C LEU A 210 13.99 27.56 7.72
N PHE A 211 14.50 27.67 6.48
CA PHE A 211 15.77 28.33 6.21
C PHE A 211 15.74 29.81 6.51
N SER A 212 14.63 30.51 6.19
CA SER A 212 14.46 31.92 6.53
C SER A 212 14.53 32.16 8.04
N LEU A 213 13.91 31.31 8.84
CA LEU A 213 13.97 31.37 10.31
C LEU A 213 15.36 31.02 10.84
N ALA A 214 16.04 30.03 10.26
CA ALA A 214 17.39 29.64 10.66
C ALA A 214 18.43 30.73 10.36
N VAL A 215 18.35 31.35 9.19
CA VAL A 215 19.20 32.50 8.79
C VAL A 215 18.94 33.69 9.70
N TRP A 216 17.67 34.00 9.99
CA TRP A 216 17.29 35.06 10.92
C TRP A 216 17.85 34.81 12.33
N ALA A 217 17.83 33.57 12.83
CA ALA A 217 18.38 33.23 14.14
C ALA A 217 19.92 33.34 14.21
N CYS A 218 20.62 33.23 13.07
CA CYS A 218 22.08 33.24 13.01
C CYS A 218 22.71 34.62 12.80
N GLY A 219 21.92 35.69 12.61
CA GLY A 219 22.47 37.01 12.31
C GLY A 219 21.58 38.19 12.68
N PRO A 220 22.16 39.41 12.77
CA PRO A 220 21.41 40.65 13.06
C PRO A 220 20.55 41.13 11.89
N SER A 221 20.47 40.35 10.81
CA SER A 221 19.64 40.61 9.64
C SER A 221 18.17 40.70 10.07
N GLY A 222 17.46 41.75 9.66
CA GLY A 222 16.01 41.78 9.80
C GLY A 222 15.36 40.57 9.11
N LEU A 223 14.22 40.11 9.64
CA LEU A 223 13.48 38.96 9.10
C LEU A 223 13.14 39.14 7.61
N ASP A 224 12.79 40.36 7.19
CA ASP A 224 12.51 40.71 5.80
C ASP A 224 13.70 40.39 4.86
N ARG A 225 14.92 40.83 5.23
CA ARG A 225 16.13 40.53 4.44
C ARG A 225 16.46 39.04 4.41
N SER A 226 16.17 38.32 5.49
CA SER A 226 16.41 36.88 5.58
C SER A 226 15.46 36.12 4.65
N VAL A 227 14.17 36.45 4.66
CA VAL A 227 13.16 35.85 3.75
C VAL A 227 13.46 36.20 2.30
N HIS A 228 13.75 37.47 2.00
CA HIS A 228 14.09 37.90 0.64
C HIS A 228 15.37 37.22 0.12
N GLY A 229 16.41 37.12 0.95
CA GLY A 229 17.65 36.44 0.62
C GLY A 229 17.43 34.95 0.33
N CYS A 230 16.70 34.25 1.20
CA CYS A 230 16.34 32.84 1.03
C CYS A 230 15.51 32.62 -0.25
N LEU A 231 14.52 33.47 -0.52
CA LEU A 231 13.68 33.36 -1.72
C LEU A 231 14.48 33.51 -3.02
N ILE A 232 15.36 34.52 -3.11
CA ILE A 232 16.22 34.70 -4.28
C ILE A 232 17.16 33.52 -4.43
N ASN A 233 17.81 33.10 -3.35
CA ASN A 233 18.79 32.02 -3.34
C ASN A 233 18.16 30.64 -3.68
N PHE A 234 16.92 30.40 -3.24
CA PHE A 234 16.16 29.20 -3.56
C PHE A 234 15.78 29.12 -5.04
N LEU A 235 15.39 30.24 -5.65
CA LEU A 235 15.01 30.32 -7.07
C LEU A 235 16.21 30.40 -8.01
N ASN A 236 17.29 31.03 -7.56
CA ASN A 236 18.50 31.23 -8.32
C ASN A 236 19.71 31.02 -7.38
N PRO A 237 20.34 29.83 -7.39
CA PRO A 237 21.45 29.54 -6.48
C PRO A 237 22.57 30.55 -6.69
N LEU A 238 22.74 31.46 -5.71
CA LEU A 238 23.72 32.54 -5.80
C LEU A 238 25.13 31.96 -5.63
N ALA A 239 26.09 32.50 -6.39
CA ALA A 239 27.47 32.16 -6.16
C ALA A 239 27.92 32.70 -4.78
N PHE A 240 28.88 32.03 -4.15
CA PHE A 240 29.41 32.42 -2.83
C PHE A 240 29.89 33.88 -2.77
N ARG A 241 30.27 34.45 -3.92
CA ARG A 241 30.75 35.83 -4.07
C ARG A 241 29.65 36.89 -4.08
N ASP A 242 28.41 36.48 -4.36
CA ASP A 242 27.25 37.38 -4.49
C ASP A 242 26.44 37.46 -3.20
N LEU A 243 26.83 36.70 -2.16
CA LEU A 243 26.24 36.75 -0.83
C LEU A 243 26.64 38.05 -0.13
N ASP A 244 25.65 38.77 0.42
CA ASP A 244 25.89 40.01 1.17
C ASP A 244 26.89 39.73 2.32
N PRO A 245 28.03 40.43 2.38
CA PRO A 245 29.04 40.21 3.41
C PRO A 245 28.52 40.48 4.83
N ASN A 246 27.36 41.12 4.97
CA ASN A 246 26.69 41.33 6.26
C ASN A 246 26.09 40.04 6.86
N PHE A 247 25.95 38.96 6.08
CA PHE A 247 25.57 37.66 6.62
C PHE A 247 26.76 37.01 7.33
N GLY A 248 26.57 36.60 8.59
CA GLY A 248 27.58 35.85 9.32
C GLY A 248 27.93 34.51 8.63
N ALA A 249 29.13 33.98 8.90
CA ALA A 249 29.63 32.76 8.25
C ALA A 249 28.65 31.57 8.36
N ALA A 250 27.96 31.43 9.49
CA ALA A 250 26.94 30.39 9.68
C ALA A 250 25.74 30.55 8.73
N ALA A 251 25.26 31.79 8.53
CA ALA A 251 24.16 32.08 7.60
C ALA A 251 24.57 31.81 6.14
N GLN A 252 25.82 32.10 5.78
CA GLN A 252 26.35 31.81 4.44
C GLN A 252 26.35 30.29 4.15
N VAL A 253 26.77 29.46 5.12
CA VAL A 253 26.73 27.99 4.98
C VAL A 253 25.28 27.49 4.83
N LEU A 254 24.34 28.04 5.62
CA LEU A 254 22.92 27.69 5.51
C LEU A 254 22.34 28.03 4.14
N LEU A 255 22.69 29.20 3.57
CA LEU A 255 22.25 29.59 2.22
C LEU A 255 22.83 28.67 1.13
N VAL A 256 24.06 28.18 1.28
CA VAL A 256 24.60 27.18 0.35
C VAL A 256 23.84 25.85 0.45
N LEU A 257 23.54 25.39 1.67
CA LEU A 257 22.75 24.17 1.86
C LEU A 257 21.33 24.32 1.30
N GLU A 258 20.72 25.48 1.50
CA GLU A 258 19.42 25.84 0.93
C GLU A 258 19.44 25.77 -0.60
N SER A 259 20.46 26.32 -1.25
CA SER A 259 20.51 26.41 -2.71
C SER A 259 20.65 25.02 -3.37
N TYR A 260 21.44 24.12 -2.77
CA TYR A 260 21.51 22.71 -3.19
C TYR A 260 20.18 21.99 -2.95
N LEU A 261 19.56 22.19 -1.78
CA LEU A 261 18.28 21.56 -1.45
C LEU A 261 17.15 22.05 -2.36
N GLY A 262 17.14 23.34 -2.69
CA GLY A 262 16.21 23.97 -3.62
C GLY A 262 16.38 23.42 -5.04
N SER A 263 17.63 23.32 -5.52
CA SER A 263 17.94 22.72 -6.82
C SER A 263 17.46 21.27 -6.93
N VAL A 264 17.71 20.44 -5.91
CA VAL A 264 17.22 19.05 -5.86
C VAL A 264 15.70 19.00 -5.81
N SER A 265 15.07 19.85 -4.98
CA SER A 265 13.61 19.90 -4.85
C SER A 265 12.94 20.32 -6.16
N MET A 266 13.48 21.32 -6.86
CA MET A 266 12.99 21.77 -8.17
C MET A 266 13.18 20.69 -9.23
N ALA A 267 14.32 20.01 -9.26
CA ALA A 267 14.56 18.90 -10.17
C ALA A 267 13.56 17.74 -9.97
N ILE A 268 13.28 17.37 -8.72
CA ILE A 268 12.27 16.34 -8.39
C ILE A 268 10.88 16.83 -8.80
N PHE A 269 10.54 18.09 -8.52
CA PHE A 269 9.25 18.66 -8.91
C PHE A 269 9.04 18.62 -10.43
N PHE A 270 10.03 19.05 -11.23
CA PHE A 270 9.97 18.95 -12.69
C PHE A 270 9.90 17.51 -13.19
N ALA A 271 10.69 16.61 -12.61
CA ALA A 271 10.66 15.20 -12.98
C ALA A 271 9.28 14.57 -12.72
N LEU A 272 8.61 14.95 -11.63
CA LEU A 272 7.25 14.53 -11.33
C LEU A 272 6.21 15.19 -12.25
N LEU A 273 6.41 16.46 -12.61
CA LEU A 273 5.51 17.20 -13.50
C LEU A 273 5.52 16.63 -14.94
N VAL A 274 6.67 16.16 -15.43
CA VAL A 274 6.81 15.56 -16.77
C VAL A 274 6.29 14.12 -16.84
N ARG A 275 6.22 13.43 -15.69
CA ARG A 275 5.81 12.02 -15.62
C ARG A 275 4.31 11.83 -15.80
N ASP A 276 3.52 12.83 -15.48
CA ASP A 276 2.06 12.85 -15.61
C ASP A 276 1.60 13.51 -16.91
#